data_AF-A0A5M3MH35-F1
#
_entry.id   AF-A0A5M3MH35-F1
#
_cell.length_a   1.000
_cell.length_b   1.000
_cell.length_c   1.000
_cell.angle_alpha   90.00
_cell.angle_beta   90.00
_cell.angle_gamma   90.00
#
_symmetry.space_group_name_H-M   'P 1'
#
loop_
_entity.id
_entity.type
_entity.pdbx_description
1 polymer ?
#
loop_
_entity_poly.entity_id
_entity_poly.type
_entity_poly.pdbx_seq_one_letter_code
_entity_poly.pdbx_strand_id
1 'polypeptide(L)'
;MSATLAPPRRKALLIAIDYANLPGHEYPELLGGQRQLEWVQGLLIDKYGFNDHDVVIMKDFGPYPQPDGSLWPTSTNILRELDKLVADAAPCDRFFFYFTGHGSQRKCRHGSEPDLRDEAIVDVQGVKLIDNRLHERIRRLPIGAKFFALFDCCHSATIL
;
A
#
# COMPACT_ATOMS: atom_id res chain seq x y z
N MET A 1 11.04 -34.59 -16.70
CA MET A 1 9.86 -33.84 -17.16
C MET A 1 10.07 -32.40 -16.73
N SER A 2 10.35 -31.48 -17.65
CA SER A 2 10.57 -30.07 -17.32
C SER A 2 9.22 -29.42 -17.07
N ALA A 3 8.89 -29.12 -15.81
CA ALA A 3 7.72 -28.31 -15.50
C ALA A 3 7.93 -26.92 -16.12
N THR A 4 7.08 -26.55 -17.08
CA THR A 4 7.03 -25.19 -17.62
C THR A 4 6.59 -24.28 -16.47
N LEU A 5 7.53 -23.52 -15.90
CA LEU A 5 7.22 -22.51 -14.90
C LEU A 5 6.28 -21.49 -15.53
N ALA A 6 5.18 -21.18 -14.85
CA ALA A 6 4.28 -20.11 -15.25
C ALA A 6 5.08 -18.78 -15.41
N PRO A 7 4.68 -17.90 -16.34
CA PRO A 7 5.38 -16.63 -16.51
C PRO A 7 5.31 -15.80 -15.22
N PRO A 8 6.36 -15.04 -14.87
CA PRO A 8 6.36 -14.20 -13.68
C PRO A 8 5.22 -13.18 -13.70
N ARG A 9 4.51 -13.07 -12.57
CA ARG A 9 3.37 -12.16 -12.41
C ARG A 9 3.83 -10.79 -11.93
N ARG A 10 3.02 -9.78 -12.24
CA ARG A 10 3.17 -8.40 -11.76
C ARG A 10 1.87 -7.98 -11.11
N LYS A 11 1.88 -7.74 -9.79
CA LYS A 11 0.69 -7.33 -9.03
C LYS A 11 0.94 -6.03 -8.29
N ALA A 12 -0.06 -5.16 -8.22
CA ALA A 12 0.06 -3.88 -7.55
C ALA A 12 -1.09 -3.60 -6.58
N LEU A 13 -0.79 -2.88 -5.51
CA LEU A 13 -1.75 -2.28 -4.61
C LEU A 13 -1.47 -0.78 -4.51
N LEU A 14 -2.40 0.05 -4.96
CA LEU A 14 -2.31 1.50 -4.95
C LEU A 14 -3.35 2.07 -3.97
N ILE A 15 -2.89 2.89 -3.03
CA ILE A 15 -3.73 3.44 -1.97
C ILE A 15 -3.57 4.96 -1.98
N ALA A 16 -4.68 5.69 -2.07
CA ALA A 16 -4.70 7.14 -1.93
C ALA A 16 -5.80 7.57 -0.97
N ILE A 17 -5.46 8.41 -0.01
CA ILE A 17 -6.41 8.90 1.00
C ILE A 17 -6.31 10.43 1.05
N ASP A 18 -7.42 11.11 0.71
CA ASP A 18 -7.52 12.57 0.71
C ASP A 18 -8.16 13.10 2.00
N TYR A 19 -8.79 12.25 2.82
CA TYR A 19 -9.36 12.56 4.13
C TYR A 19 -10.54 13.54 4.12
N ALA A 20 -11.16 13.76 2.95
CA ALA A 20 -12.27 14.69 2.75
C ALA A 20 -13.54 14.32 3.56
N ASN A 21 -13.69 13.05 3.90
CA ASN A 21 -14.91 12.50 4.52
C ASN A 21 -14.84 12.35 6.05
N LEU A 22 -13.84 12.94 6.71
CA LEU A 22 -13.63 12.84 8.16
C LEU A 22 -13.79 14.19 8.88
N PRO A 23 -15.02 14.62 9.23
CA PRO A 23 -15.22 15.85 9.98
C PRO A 23 -14.64 15.74 11.40
N GLY A 24 -13.79 16.70 11.78
CA GLY A 24 -13.27 16.85 13.15
C GLY A 24 -12.05 15.99 13.50
N HIS A 25 -11.37 15.40 12.51
CA HIS A 25 -10.15 14.64 12.75
C HIS A 25 -8.88 15.53 12.74
N GLU A 26 -7.79 15.01 13.33
CA GLU A 26 -6.52 15.73 13.52
C GLU A 26 -5.77 16.00 12.20
N TYR A 27 -6.08 15.25 11.13
CA TYR A 27 -5.34 15.34 9.88
C TYR A 27 -6.06 16.27 8.89
N PRO A 28 -5.36 17.19 8.22
CA PRO A 28 -5.99 18.05 7.23
C PRO A 28 -6.34 17.28 5.95
N GLU A 29 -7.35 17.73 5.21
CA GLU A 29 -7.65 17.21 3.87
C GLU A 29 -6.43 17.39 2.94
N LEU A 30 -6.17 16.38 2.11
CA LEU A 30 -5.18 16.41 1.04
C LEU A 30 -5.89 16.49 -0.31
N LEU A 31 -5.19 16.98 -1.33
CA LEU A 31 -5.72 17.11 -2.67
C LEU A 31 -4.79 16.44 -3.68
N GLY A 32 -5.39 15.78 -4.66
CA GLY A 32 -4.67 15.25 -5.82
C GLY A 32 -4.47 13.74 -5.83
N GLY A 33 -5.03 13.00 -4.86
CA GLY A 33 -4.96 11.54 -4.81
C GLY A 33 -5.41 10.88 -6.11
N GLN A 34 -6.47 11.40 -6.75
CA GLN A 34 -6.93 10.87 -8.04
C GLN A 34 -5.86 10.96 -9.14
N ARG A 35 -5.26 12.14 -9.32
CA ARG A 35 -4.23 12.36 -10.34
C ARG A 35 -2.98 11.53 -10.07
N GLN A 36 -2.59 11.38 -8.81
CA GLN A 36 -1.47 10.53 -8.41
C GLN A 36 -1.74 9.06 -8.77
N LEU A 37 -2.92 8.53 -8.45
CA LEU A 37 -3.30 7.16 -8.81
C LEU A 37 -3.30 6.93 -10.32
N GLU A 38 -3.90 7.84 -11.09
CA GLU A 38 -3.94 7.76 -12.56
C GLU A 38 -2.53 7.72 -13.16
N TRP A 39 -1.61 8.56 -12.65
CA TRP A 39 -0.23 8.58 -13.13
C TRP A 39 0.54 7.29 -12.79
N VAL A 40 0.44 6.82 -11.56
CA VAL A 40 1.13 5.59 -11.12
C VAL A 40 0.55 4.37 -11.83
N GLN A 41 -0.77 4.25 -11.93
CA GLN A 41 -1.42 3.14 -12.63
C GLN A 41 -1.01 3.12 -14.12
N GLY A 42 -1.07 4.26 -14.81
CA GLY A 42 -0.65 4.37 -16.21
C GLY A 42 0.83 4.01 -16.38
N LEU A 43 1.71 4.48 -15.50
CA LEU A 43 3.13 4.11 -15.52
C LEU A 43 3.34 2.59 -15.39
N LEU A 44 2.64 1.94 -14.46
CA LEU A 44 2.74 0.50 -14.23
C LEU A 44 2.27 -0.30 -15.45
N ILE A 45 1.14 0.09 -16.04
CA ILE A 45 0.56 -0.63 -17.18
C ILE A 45 1.37 -0.35 -18.45
N ASP A 46 1.54 0.92 -18.82
CA ASP A 46 2.07 1.33 -20.12
C ASP A 46 3.58 1.11 -20.25
N LYS A 47 4.33 1.19 -19.14
CA LYS A 47 5.80 1.08 -19.15
C LYS A 47 6.35 -0.17 -18.50
N TYR A 48 5.71 -0.64 -17.42
CA TYR A 48 6.22 -1.78 -16.66
C TYR A 48 5.50 -3.10 -16.94
N GLY A 49 4.46 -3.07 -17.78
CA GLY A 49 3.77 -4.27 -18.27
C GLY A 49 2.97 -4.99 -17.17
N PHE A 50 2.43 -4.23 -16.22
CA PHE A 50 1.39 -4.73 -15.31
C PHE A 50 0.08 -4.87 -16.09
N ASN A 51 -0.69 -5.91 -15.78
CA ASN A 51 -2.05 -5.98 -16.30
C ASN A 51 -2.98 -5.18 -15.38
N ASP A 52 -3.96 -4.49 -15.96
CA ASP A 52 -4.93 -3.70 -15.20
C ASP A 52 -5.68 -4.52 -14.15
N HIS A 53 -6.02 -5.78 -14.47
CA HIS A 53 -6.68 -6.71 -13.56
C HIS A 53 -5.81 -7.17 -12.38
N ASP A 54 -4.49 -6.97 -12.45
CA ASP A 54 -3.55 -7.26 -11.37
C ASP A 54 -3.22 -6.01 -10.53
N VAL A 55 -3.89 -4.87 -10.80
CA VAL A 55 -3.74 -3.60 -10.05
C VAL A 55 -4.99 -3.36 -9.20
N VAL A 56 -4.84 -3.42 -7.88
CA VAL A 56 -5.90 -3.10 -6.92
C VAL A 56 -5.76 -1.65 -6.46
N ILE A 57 -6.86 -0.90 -6.44
CA ILE A 57 -6.89 0.51 -6.03
C ILE A 57 -7.82 0.69 -4.82
N MET A 58 -7.33 1.33 -3.77
CA MET A 58 -8.09 1.73 -2.59
C MET A 58 -8.09 3.26 -2.46
N LYS A 59 -9.27 3.87 -2.27
CA LYS A 59 -9.41 5.33 -2.19
C LYS A 59 -10.66 5.79 -1.44
N ASP A 60 -10.65 7.03 -0.96
CA ASP A 60 -11.74 7.63 -0.16
C ASP A 60 -12.53 8.73 -0.87
N PHE A 61 -12.25 8.98 -2.15
CA PHE A 61 -12.88 10.01 -2.99
C PHE A 61 -13.59 9.42 -4.22
N GLY A 62 -14.53 10.17 -4.78
CA GLY A 62 -15.42 9.73 -5.85
C GLY A 62 -16.68 9.04 -5.30
N PRO A 63 -17.31 8.09 -6.02
CA PRO A 63 -18.50 7.39 -5.55
C PRO A 63 -18.14 6.33 -4.49
N TYR A 64 -17.58 6.77 -3.37
CA TYR A 64 -17.08 5.92 -2.27
C TYR A 64 -17.72 6.30 -0.92
N PRO A 65 -17.77 5.38 0.07
CA PRO A 65 -17.37 3.97 -0.03
C PRO A 65 -18.23 3.18 -1.03
N GLN A 66 -17.63 2.16 -1.66
CA GLN A 66 -18.40 1.20 -2.44
C GLN A 66 -19.43 0.49 -1.55
N PRO A 67 -20.55 -0.04 -2.09
CA PRO A 67 -21.61 -0.64 -1.28
C PRO A 67 -21.16 -1.75 -0.32
N ASP A 68 -20.11 -2.51 -0.69
CA ASP A 68 -19.54 -3.56 0.15
C ASP A 68 -18.45 -3.08 1.11
N GLY A 69 -18.03 -1.81 0.99
CA GLY A 69 -16.95 -1.19 1.76
C GLY A 69 -15.58 -1.87 1.63
N SER A 70 -15.40 -2.80 0.69
CA SER A 70 -14.23 -3.68 0.67
C SER A 70 -12.96 -2.90 0.35
N LEU A 71 -13.03 -1.94 -0.58
CA LEU A 71 -11.88 -1.11 -0.97
C LEU A 71 -11.80 0.24 -0.22
N TRP A 72 -12.59 0.43 0.84
CA TRP A 72 -12.44 1.58 1.73
C TRP A 72 -11.13 1.47 2.51
N PRO A 73 -10.23 2.47 2.51
CA PRO A 73 -8.85 2.31 3.00
C PRO A 73 -8.73 2.37 4.53
N THR A 74 -9.41 1.44 5.22
CA THR A 74 -9.21 1.15 6.64
C THR A 74 -7.99 0.26 6.84
N SER A 75 -7.36 0.32 8.01
CA SER A 75 -6.21 -0.52 8.38
C SER A 75 -6.48 -2.01 8.14
N THR A 76 -7.70 -2.47 8.45
CA THR A 76 -8.13 -3.86 8.23
C THR A 76 -8.15 -4.22 6.75
N ASN A 77 -8.73 -3.36 5.91
CA ASN A 77 -8.81 -3.60 4.48
C ASN A 77 -7.43 -3.51 3.81
N ILE A 78 -6.60 -2.53 4.21
CA ILE A 78 -5.24 -2.37 3.69
C ILE A 78 -4.42 -3.64 3.95
N LEU A 79 -4.43 -4.16 5.18
CA LEU A 79 -3.71 -5.40 5.51
C LEU A 79 -4.27 -6.61 4.75
N ARG A 80 -5.58 -6.71 4.58
CA ARG A 80 -6.21 -7.77 3.79
C ARG A 80 -5.77 -7.73 2.33
N GLU A 81 -5.76 -6.56 1.70
CA GLU A 81 -5.32 -6.42 0.30
C GLU A 81 -3.81 -6.62 0.17
N LEU A 82 -3.01 -6.24 1.17
CA LEU A 82 -1.58 -6.58 1.20
C LEU A 82 -1.35 -8.09 1.30
N ASP A 83 -2.11 -8.79 2.15
CA ASP A 83 -2.06 -10.25 2.26
C ASP A 83 -2.43 -10.91 0.92
N LYS A 84 -3.45 -10.39 0.20
CA LYS A 84 -3.80 -10.85 -1.17
C LYS A 84 -2.73 -10.48 -2.20
N LEU A 85 -2.07 -9.33 -2.07
CA LEU A 85 -1.00 -8.91 -2.97
C LEU A 85 0.12 -9.94 -2.98
N VAL A 86 0.58 -10.35 -1.79
CA VAL A 86 1.69 -11.30 -1.63
C VAL A 86 1.26 -12.78 -1.63
N ALA A 87 -0.04 -13.06 -1.68
CA ALA A 87 -0.57 -14.42 -1.74
C ALA A 87 -0.04 -15.17 -2.97
N ASP A 88 0.30 -16.45 -2.74
CA ASP A 88 0.81 -17.39 -3.73
C ASP A 88 2.07 -16.91 -4.46
N ALA A 89 2.85 -15.97 -3.89
CA ALA A 89 4.04 -15.43 -4.52
C ALA A 89 5.02 -16.53 -4.93
N ALA A 90 5.56 -16.41 -6.13
CA ALA A 90 6.56 -17.31 -6.70
C ALA A 90 7.87 -16.57 -6.98
N PRO A 91 9.01 -17.28 -7.09
CA PRO A 91 10.24 -16.68 -7.56
C PRO A 91 10.03 -15.92 -8.88
N CYS A 92 10.74 -14.81 -9.04
CA CYS A 92 10.65 -13.87 -10.17
C CYS A 92 9.38 -13.00 -10.24
N ASP A 93 8.35 -13.24 -9.43
CA ASP A 93 7.18 -12.35 -9.33
C ASP A 93 7.60 -10.94 -8.87
N ARG A 94 6.85 -9.93 -9.31
CA ARG A 94 7.07 -8.52 -8.97
C ARG A 94 5.82 -7.92 -8.35
N PHE A 95 6.01 -7.28 -7.21
CA PHE A 95 4.96 -6.63 -6.45
C PHE A 95 5.25 -5.13 -6.37
N PHE A 96 4.20 -4.32 -6.52
CA PHE A 96 4.29 -2.88 -6.36
C PHE A 96 3.29 -2.42 -5.31
N PHE A 97 3.74 -1.63 -4.34
CA PHE A 97 2.89 -1.03 -3.33
C PHE A 97 3.06 0.49 -3.40
N TYR A 98 1.95 1.21 -3.50
CA TYR A 98 1.94 2.65 -3.48
C TYR A 98 0.99 3.15 -2.42
N PHE A 99 1.46 4.09 -1.62
CA PHE A 99 0.64 4.81 -0.67
C PHE A 99 0.87 6.31 -0.82
N THR A 100 -0.21 7.07 -0.94
CA THR A 100 -0.22 8.53 -0.80
C THR A 100 -1.27 8.93 0.24
N GLY A 101 -0.88 9.80 1.16
CA GLY A 101 -1.70 10.18 2.30
C GLY A 101 -0.86 10.74 3.45
N HIS A 102 -1.43 10.78 4.65
CA HIS A 102 -0.69 11.17 5.86
C HIS A 102 0.17 10.04 6.39
N GLY A 103 1.41 10.38 6.75
CA GLY A 103 2.29 9.56 7.56
C GLY A 103 2.39 10.13 8.98
N SER A 104 2.75 9.29 9.94
CA SER A 104 2.88 9.67 11.34
C SER A 104 3.95 8.84 12.04
N GLN A 105 4.56 9.41 13.07
CA GLN A 105 5.52 8.72 13.93
C GLN A 105 4.87 8.34 15.27
N ARG A 106 5.23 7.18 15.82
CA ARG A 106 5.03 6.86 17.25
C ARG A 106 6.37 6.57 17.90
N LYS A 107 6.50 6.83 19.20
CA LYS A 107 7.70 6.46 19.94
C LYS A 107 7.83 4.93 19.98
N CYS A 108 8.88 4.39 19.39
CA CYS A 108 9.18 2.97 19.37
C CYS A 108 9.35 2.46 20.80
N ARG A 109 8.64 1.38 21.15
CA ARG A 109 8.72 0.78 22.49
C ARG A 109 9.76 -0.33 22.59
N HIS A 110 10.28 -0.80 21.46
CA HIS A 110 11.13 -1.99 21.38
C HIS A 110 12.57 -1.68 20.91
N GLY A 111 12.84 -0.44 20.51
CA GLY A 111 14.18 0.01 20.09
C GLY A 111 14.67 -0.65 18.80
N SER A 112 13.75 -1.08 17.94
CA SER A 112 14.06 -1.68 16.63
C SER A 112 14.60 -0.68 15.61
N GLU A 113 14.29 0.62 15.79
CA GLU A 113 14.71 1.69 14.87
C GLU A 113 15.85 2.56 15.46
N PRO A 114 16.80 3.05 14.63
CA PRO A 114 17.94 3.84 15.09
C PRO A 114 17.56 5.15 15.82
N ASP A 115 16.38 5.72 15.54
CA ASP A 115 15.88 6.95 16.14
C ASP A 115 14.81 6.72 17.22
N LEU A 116 14.47 5.45 17.49
CA LEU A 116 13.42 5.01 18.41
C LEU A 116 12.02 5.55 18.06
N ARG A 117 11.69 5.71 16.78
CA ARG A 117 10.33 6.03 16.32
C ARG A 117 9.85 4.97 15.34
N ASP A 118 8.63 4.47 15.49
CA ASP A 118 8.00 3.62 14.49
C ASP A 118 7.22 4.52 13.51
N GLU A 119 7.46 4.38 12.22
CA GLU A 119 6.68 5.05 11.19
C GLU A 119 5.31 4.37 11.00
N ALA A 120 4.31 5.14 10.60
CA ALA A 120 2.96 4.66 10.38
C ALA A 120 2.29 5.41 9.24
N ILE A 121 1.52 4.68 8.43
CA ILE A 121 0.56 5.30 7.52
C ILE A 121 -0.76 5.53 8.27
N VAL A 122 -1.45 6.62 7.95
CA VAL A 122 -2.72 6.97 8.57
C VAL A 122 -3.85 6.51 7.66
N ASP A 123 -4.71 5.64 8.15
CA ASP A 123 -5.84 5.14 7.37
C ASP A 123 -6.99 6.16 7.27
N VAL A 124 -8.02 5.82 6.51
CA VAL A 124 -9.19 6.67 6.26
C VAL A 124 -10.06 6.95 7.50
N GLN A 125 -9.72 6.40 8.66
CA GLN A 125 -10.38 6.63 9.93
C GLN A 125 -9.48 7.40 10.92
N GLY A 126 -8.29 7.84 10.46
CA GLY A 126 -7.29 8.48 11.31
C GLY A 126 -6.50 7.50 12.17
N VAL A 127 -6.63 6.19 11.96
CA VAL A 127 -5.91 5.16 12.71
C VAL A 127 -4.51 5.00 12.13
N LYS A 128 -3.51 5.02 13.01
CA LYS A 128 -2.09 4.82 12.65
C LYS A 128 -1.81 3.33 12.46
N LEU A 129 -1.53 2.92 11.23
CA LEU A 129 -1.07 1.58 10.89
C LEU A 129 0.47 1.54 10.91
N ILE A 130 1.01 0.92 11.95
CA ILE A 130 2.46 0.79 12.19
C ILE A 130 3.12 -0.08 11.11
N ASP A 131 4.24 0.41 10.59
CA ASP A 131 5.13 -0.19 9.58
C ASP A 131 5.41 -1.69 9.76
N ASN A 132 5.65 -2.13 11.00
CA ASN A 132 6.00 -3.50 11.34
C ASN A 132 4.94 -4.49 10.86
N ARG A 133 3.66 -4.09 10.85
CA ARG A 133 2.56 -4.94 10.35
C ARG A 133 2.63 -5.12 8.83
N LEU A 134 3.10 -4.11 8.10
CA LEU A 134 3.35 -4.18 6.66
C LEU A 134 4.58 -5.06 6.39
N HIS A 135 5.68 -4.79 7.10
CA HIS A 135 6.95 -5.51 6.99
C HIS A 135 6.79 -7.02 7.26
N GLU A 136 5.99 -7.40 8.27
CA GLU A 136 5.69 -8.80 8.60
C GLU A 136 5.10 -9.63 7.46
N ARG A 137 4.43 -8.98 6.50
CA ARG A 137 3.77 -9.62 5.37
C ARG A 137 4.71 -9.68 4.16
N ILE A 138 5.51 -8.63 3.96
CA ILE A 138 6.50 -8.55 2.88
C ILE A 138 7.64 -9.57 3.10
N ARG A 139 8.07 -9.80 4.34
CA ARG A 139 9.12 -10.80 4.65
C ARG A 139 8.76 -12.24 4.31
N ARG A 140 7.50 -12.53 3.94
CA ARG A 140 7.03 -13.87 3.55
C ARG A 140 7.30 -14.20 2.08
N LEU A 141 7.79 -13.24 1.29
CA LEU A 141 8.04 -13.44 -0.14
C LEU A 141 9.17 -14.46 -0.38
N PRO A 142 9.04 -15.33 -1.40
CA PRO A 142 10.07 -16.31 -1.71
C PRO A 142 11.31 -15.63 -2.28
N ILE A 143 12.45 -16.31 -2.14
CA ILE A 143 13.70 -15.88 -2.76
C ILE A 143 13.50 -15.69 -4.27
N GLY A 144 13.95 -14.55 -4.79
CA GLY A 144 13.82 -14.19 -6.20
C GLY A 144 12.57 -13.39 -6.55
N ALA A 145 11.57 -13.30 -5.67
CA ALA A 145 10.50 -12.31 -5.80
C ALA A 145 11.05 -10.90 -5.49
N LYS A 146 10.44 -9.87 -6.10
CA LYS A 146 10.80 -8.47 -5.86
C LYS A 146 9.58 -7.70 -5.39
N PHE A 147 9.73 -6.95 -4.29
CA PHE A 147 8.73 -6.03 -3.79
C PHE A 147 9.28 -4.61 -3.87
N PHE A 148 8.55 -3.74 -4.54
CA PHE A 148 8.85 -2.31 -4.58
C PHE A 148 7.73 -1.57 -3.88
N ALA A 149 8.09 -0.66 -2.98
CA ALA A 149 7.14 0.18 -2.29
C ALA A 149 7.53 1.65 -2.41
N LEU A 150 6.53 2.48 -2.65
CA LEU A 150 6.65 3.92 -2.75
C LEU A 150 5.63 4.55 -1.80
N PHE A 151 6.15 5.37 -0.88
CA PHE A 151 5.34 6.14 0.06
C PHE A 151 5.48 7.62 -0.26
N ASP A 152 4.40 8.23 -0.71
CA ASP A 152 4.25 9.68 -0.88
C ASP A 152 3.51 10.24 0.34
N CYS A 153 4.22 10.31 1.47
CA CYS A 153 3.70 10.82 2.73
C CYS A 153 4.81 11.51 3.55
N CYS A 154 4.41 12.42 4.43
CA CYS A 154 5.33 13.03 5.40
C CYS A 154 5.80 11.96 6.40
N HIS A 155 7.08 11.97 6.79
CA HIS A 155 7.72 10.96 7.66
C HIS A 155 7.74 9.55 7.03
N SER A 156 8.33 9.42 5.83
CA SER A 156 8.41 8.15 5.10
C SER A 156 9.76 7.46 5.14
N ALA A 157 10.73 7.99 5.91
CA ALA A 157 12.13 7.59 5.82
C ALA A 157 12.42 6.14 6.25
N THR A 158 11.62 5.57 7.17
CA THR A 158 11.81 4.19 7.69
C THR A 158 10.57 3.31 7.58
N ILE A 159 9.62 3.59 6.67
CA ILE A 159 8.36 2.83 6.57
C ILE A 159 8.55 1.33 6.20
N LEU A 160 9.71 0.91 5.68
CA LEU A 160 9.97 -0.50 5.31
C LEU A 160 11.39 -1.01 5.53
#